data_AF-A0A2E2TTK1-F1
#
_entry.id   AF-A0A2E2TTK1-F1
#
_cell.length_a   1.000
_cell.length_b   1.000
_cell.length_c   1.000
_cell.angle_alpha   90.00
_cell.angle_beta   90.00
_cell.angle_gamma   90.00
#
_symmetry.space_group_name_H-M   'P 1'
#
loop_
_entity.id
_entity.type
_entity.pdbx_description
1 polymer ?
#
loop_
_entity_poly.entity_id
_entity_poly.type
_entity_poly.pdbx_seq_one_letter_code
_entity_poly.pdbx_strand_id
1 'polypeptide(L)'
;MGVATRLFLGRPKVIHMITNDRTKKYAMLMTLILFGTALAGCLGTEDADETETETAAVVVTDAGYTYASNVDNHRALMKDLCDIKAAASSDGGYDFATAKDIYTNGKNAEKSDGSFRTLAGFASADGKNHGYDAFYNQSGSIDAHIMAAMDGTGDFEGTSDTVRYQGIAKLTANMGMVGYTIHELNSAIAKADAGNTDNDSGAPHNWDEGWAFFHGPEEDWSCSPAYTMKKRAADYGTETDGVSNALSSTEAAMVDGLAALQAGDSAGYNAAADTVVKNVIITYSQATLKYASKMDNADSGEKYQVEGYAFWKAIEAYAAPHTDNACYNMETHTMGWIGSSAAAACDAFVWTNGSQSQDENATKDTCYNTVSHTVAMGIANETQCGAFSSMYFYENYGATSMNNIFDLSDASQLGTSYDVTAWLQPVWDHYGITAEDIGTYA
;
A
#
# COMPACT_ATOMS: atom_id res chain seq x y z
N MET A 1 -2.32 12.78 75.32
CA MET A 1 -2.12 14.19 74.92
C MET A 1 -2.64 14.36 73.49
N GLY A 2 -3.49 15.37 73.24
CA GLY A 2 -4.08 15.70 71.94
C GLY A 2 -5.44 15.02 71.71
N VAL A 3 -6.58 15.55 72.18
CA VAL A 3 -7.35 16.74 71.75
C VAL A 3 -8.01 16.57 70.39
N ALA A 4 -9.34 16.61 70.43
CA ALA A 4 -10.28 16.53 69.34
C ALA A 4 -10.38 17.81 68.50
N THR A 5 -11.12 17.67 67.40
CA THR A 5 -12.10 18.62 66.82
C THR A 5 -11.75 19.25 65.47
N ARG A 6 -12.66 19.01 64.52
CA ARG A 6 -13.27 19.91 63.51
C ARG A 6 -13.13 19.47 62.06
N LEU A 7 -14.20 18.83 61.62
CA LEU A 7 -14.78 18.90 60.28
C LEU A 7 -14.90 20.38 59.86
N PHE A 8 -14.29 20.76 58.74
CA PHE A 8 -14.59 22.01 58.03
C PHE A 8 -14.84 21.68 56.56
N LEU A 9 -16.11 21.81 56.16
CA LEU A 9 -16.55 21.94 54.78
C LEU A 9 -16.03 23.28 54.24
N GLY A 10 -15.01 23.22 53.39
CA GLY A 10 -14.46 24.36 52.64
C GLY A 10 -14.87 24.29 51.18
N ARG A 11 -15.57 25.33 50.73
CA ARG A 11 -16.11 25.56 49.38
C ARG A 11 -15.06 25.46 48.26
N PRO A 12 -15.49 25.14 47.02
CA PRO A 12 -14.61 25.07 45.86
C PRO A 12 -14.01 26.44 45.53
N LYS A 13 -12.72 26.45 45.17
CA LYS A 13 -12.03 27.62 44.60
C LYS A 13 -12.71 27.99 43.28
N VAL A 14 -13.32 29.16 43.27
CA VAL A 14 -13.69 29.90 42.06
C VAL A 14 -12.39 30.30 41.37
N ILE A 15 -12.01 29.60 40.30
CA ILE A 15 -11.07 30.11 39.31
C ILE A 15 -11.92 30.82 38.27
N HIS A 16 -11.63 32.10 38.07
CA HIS A 16 -12.27 32.97 37.09
C HIS A 16 -12.20 32.32 35.70
N MET A 17 -13.37 31.98 35.17
CA MET A 17 -13.58 31.61 33.79
C MET A 17 -13.52 32.91 32.97
N ILE A 18 -12.34 33.24 32.42
CA ILE A 18 -12.25 34.22 31.35
C ILE A 18 -12.74 33.51 30.10
N THR A 19 -13.99 33.77 29.72
CA THR A 19 -14.54 33.42 28.42
C THR A 19 -13.76 34.18 27.35
N ASN A 20 -12.83 33.51 26.67
CA ASN A 20 -12.28 34.01 25.43
C ASN A 20 -13.10 33.41 24.29
N ASP A 21 -14.12 34.17 23.92
CA ASP A 21 -14.98 33.94 22.77
C ASP A 21 -14.17 34.15 21.48
N ARG A 22 -13.42 33.10 21.08
CA ARG A 22 -12.69 33.03 19.80
C ARG A 22 -12.97 31.72 19.10
N THR A 23 -14.25 31.48 18.82
CA THR A 23 -14.69 30.52 17.80
C THR A 23 -15.86 31.16 17.06
N LYS A 24 -15.52 31.94 16.03
CA LYS A 24 -16.32 32.31 14.86
C LYS A 24 -15.61 33.46 14.14
N LYS A 25 -15.50 33.35 12.81
CA LYS A 25 -14.95 34.33 11.85
C LYS A 25 -13.47 34.13 11.46
N TYR A 26 -13.22 33.15 10.61
CA TYR A 26 -12.26 33.30 9.50
C TYR A 26 -12.89 32.72 8.24
N ALA A 27 -13.84 33.48 7.71
CA ALA A 27 -14.27 33.40 6.33
C ALA A 27 -13.96 34.78 5.71
N MET A 28 -13.49 34.76 4.46
CA MET A 28 -13.16 35.91 3.62
C MET A 28 -11.94 36.75 4.05
N LEU A 29 -10.82 36.55 3.33
CA LEU A 29 -9.97 37.67 2.94
C LEU A 29 -9.62 37.55 1.45
N MET A 30 -10.45 38.21 0.63
CA MET A 30 -10.16 38.57 -0.75
C MET A 30 -8.90 39.45 -0.78
N THR A 31 -7.87 39.02 -1.53
CA THR A 31 -6.74 39.86 -1.86
C THR A 31 -6.95 40.42 -3.27
N LEU A 32 -7.48 41.65 -3.32
CA LEU A 32 -7.63 42.47 -4.52
C LEU A 32 -6.32 43.24 -4.71
N ILE A 33 -5.52 42.91 -5.73
CA ILE A 33 -4.36 43.71 -6.14
C ILE A 33 -4.71 44.40 -7.47
N LEU A 34 -4.94 45.71 -7.38
CA LEU A 34 -4.95 46.64 -8.51
C LEU A 34 -3.51 46.90 -8.97
N PHE A 35 -3.23 46.67 -10.25
CA PHE A 35 -2.21 47.43 -10.97
C PHE A 35 -2.85 48.07 -12.20
N GLY A 36 -2.96 49.40 -12.14
CA GLY A 36 -3.30 50.23 -13.28
C GLY A 36 -2.05 50.57 -14.09
N THR A 37 -2.15 50.43 -15.41
CA THR A 37 -1.42 51.32 -16.32
C THR A 37 -2.38 51.78 -17.40
N ALA A 38 -2.49 53.10 -17.53
CA ALA A 38 -3.21 53.76 -18.60
C ALA A 38 -2.30 53.86 -19.82
N LEU A 39 -2.82 53.51 -21.01
CA LEU A 39 -2.38 54.14 -22.26
C LEU A 39 -3.58 54.35 -23.16
N ALA A 40 -3.83 55.62 -23.48
CA ALA A 40 -4.88 56.08 -24.38
C ALA A 40 -4.50 55.84 -25.85
N GLY A 41 -5.44 55.34 -26.64
CA GLY A 41 -5.29 55.19 -28.09
C GLY A 41 -6.65 55.08 -28.79
N CYS A 42 -7.16 56.22 -29.23
CA CYS A 42 -8.15 56.52 -30.29
C CYS A 42 -9.24 55.51 -30.73
N LEU A 43 -10.45 56.08 -30.78
CA LEU A 43 -11.68 55.64 -31.43
C LEU A 43 -11.49 55.04 -32.84
N GLY A 44 -12.14 53.90 -33.08
CA GLY A 44 -12.40 53.30 -34.39
C GLY A 44 -13.38 52.13 -34.26
N THR A 45 -14.41 52.15 -35.09
CA THR A 45 -15.57 51.26 -35.19
C THR A 45 -15.26 49.77 -35.42
N GLU A 46 -16.25 48.94 -35.02
CA GLU A 46 -16.61 47.60 -35.50
C GLU A 46 -16.10 46.34 -34.77
N ASP A 47 -17.10 45.47 -34.58
CA ASP A 47 -17.12 44.04 -34.28
C ASP A 47 -16.83 43.52 -32.86
N ALA A 48 -17.79 42.72 -32.41
CA ALA A 48 -17.80 41.96 -31.18
C ALA A 48 -16.71 40.90 -31.22
N ASP A 49 -15.79 40.96 -30.27
CA ASP A 49 -14.96 39.83 -29.88
C ASP A 49 -15.12 39.68 -28.37
N GLU A 50 -15.87 38.66 -27.96
CA GLU A 50 -15.88 38.19 -26.58
C GLU A 50 -14.50 37.56 -26.35
N THR A 51 -13.53 38.39 -25.96
CA THR A 51 -12.27 37.91 -25.41
C THR A 51 -12.62 37.18 -24.11
N GLU A 52 -12.74 35.85 -24.19
CA GLU A 52 -12.68 34.97 -23.03
C GLU A 52 -11.38 35.32 -22.29
N THR A 53 -11.52 36.02 -21.16
CA THR A 53 -10.45 36.14 -20.19
C THR A 53 -10.09 34.72 -19.75
N GLU A 54 -9.02 34.18 -20.34
CA GLU A 54 -8.38 32.94 -19.93
C GLU A 54 -8.05 33.08 -18.44
N THR A 55 -8.92 32.57 -17.58
CA THR A 55 -8.65 32.46 -16.16
C THR A 55 -7.46 31.53 -16.04
N ALA A 56 -6.29 32.07 -15.67
CA ALA A 56 -5.08 31.30 -15.44
C ALA A 56 -5.44 30.03 -14.65
N ALA A 57 -5.17 28.86 -15.23
CA ALA A 57 -5.47 27.57 -14.61
C ALA A 57 -4.87 27.56 -13.20
N VAL A 58 -5.67 27.18 -12.21
CA VAL A 58 -5.18 27.03 -10.84
C VAL A 58 -4.20 25.87 -10.85
N VAL A 59 -2.91 26.18 -10.67
CA VAL A 59 -1.88 25.17 -10.51
C VAL A 59 -2.06 24.52 -9.14
N VAL A 60 -2.52 23.28 -9.13
CA VAL A 60 -2.70 22.49 -7.92
C VAL A 60 -1.39 21.75 -7.61
N THR A 61 -1.04 21.64 -6.33
CA THR A 61 0.17 20.92 -5.87
C THR A 61 -0.13 20.22 -4.55
N ASP A 62 0.27 18.95 -4.45
CA ASP A 62 0.19 18.15 -3.21
C ASP A 62 1.59 17.55 -2.93
N ALA A 63 2.16 17.83 -1.75
CA ALA A 63 3.50 17.40 -1.33
C ALA A 63 4.60 17.60 -2.39
N GLY A 64 4.65 18.79 -2.99
CA GLY A 64 5.70 19.15 -3.95
C GLY A 64 5.50 18.57 -5.35
N TYR A 65 4.46 17.77 -5.60
CA TYR A 65 4.05 17.34 -6.93
C TYR A 65 3.05 18.32 -7.52
N THR A 66 3.36 18.90 -8.67
CA THR A 66 2.46 19.81 -9.41
C THR A 66 1.78 19.05 -10.54
N TYR A 67 0.44 19.01 -10.50
CA TYR A 67 -0.36 18.32 -11.51
C TYR A 67 -0.27 19.03 -12.88
N ALA A 68 -0.17 18.25 -13.95
CA ALA A 68 -0.20 18.74 -15.33
C ALA A 68 -1.63 18.92 -15.88
N SER A 69 -2.62 18.31 -15.22
CA SER A 69 -4.02 18.22 -15.65
C SER A 69 -4.99 18.40 -14.48
N ASN A 70 -6.27 18.60 -14.79
CA ASN A 70 -7.30 18.67 -13.76
C ASN A 70 -7.74 17.27 -13.29
N VAL A 71 -7.31 16.89 -12.09
CA VAL A 71 -7.69 15.63 -11.42
C VAL A 71 -8.44 15.87 -10.11
N ASP A 72 -9.08 17.03 -9.92
CA ASP A 72 -9.77 17.39 -8.66
C ASP A 72 -10.81 16.34 -8.24
N ASN A 73 -11.51 15.76 -9.20
CA ASN A 73 -12.50 14.72 -8.93
C ASN A 73 -11.85 13.41 -8.42
N HIS A 74 -10.62 13.08 -8.84
CA HIS A 74 -9.86 11.94 -8.30
C HIS A 74 -9.29 12.27 -6.92
N ARG A 75 -8.77 13.48 -6.72
CA ARG A 75 -8.29 13.95 -5.41
C ARG A 75 -9.39 13.86 -4.35
N ALA A 76 -10.63 14.19 -4.71
CA ALA A 76 -11.79 14.13 -3.82
C ALA A 76 -12.13 12.71 -3.32
N LEU A 77 -11.67 11.63 -3.99
CA LEU A 77 -11.90 10.25 -3.52
C LEU A 77 -11.15 9.94 -2.22
N MET A 78 -10.07 10.69 -1.91
CA MET A 78 -9.38 10.53 -0.63
C MET A 78 -10.30 10.90 0.55
N LYS A 79 -11.19 11.88 0.35
CA LYS A 79 -12.20 12.25 1.35
C LYS A 79 -13.23 11.15 1.57
N ASP A 80 -13.65 10.46 0.49
CA ASP A 80 -14.50 9.27 0.59
C ASP A 80 -13.82 8.17 1.39
N LEU A 81 -12.52 7.93 1.17
CA LEU A 81 -11.73 6.95 1.93
C LEU A 81 -11.69 7.28 3.43
N CYS A 82 -11.49 8.56 3.78
CA CYS A 82 -11.56 9.00 5.18
C CYS A 82 -12.96 8.81 5.78
N ASP A 83 -14.02 9.12 5.04
CA ASP A 83 -15.40 8.98 5.52
C ASP A 83 -15.79 7.50 5.70
N ILE A 84 -15.34 6.60 4.81
CA ILE A 84 -15.50 5.14 4.94
C ILE A 84 -14.84 4.65 6.23
N LYS A 85 -13.58 5.04 6.46
CA LYS A 85 -12.85 4.65 7.66
C LYS A 85 -13.52 5.16 8.93
N ALA A 86 -14.02 6.40 8.91
CA ALA A 86 -14.71 6.99 10.05
C ALA A 86 -16.03 6.25 10.35
N ALA A 87 -16.84 5.99 9.32
CA ALA A 87 -18.11 5.24 9.45
C ALA A 87 -17.89 3.81 9.98
N ALA A 88 -16.89 3.11 9.45
CA ALA A 88 -16.56 1.76 9.87
C ALA A 88 -15.89 1.68 11.25
N SER A 89 -15.50 2.80 11.87
CA SER A 89 -14.76 2.79 13.13
C SER A 89 -15.64 2.47 14.35
N SER A 90 -15.01 1.95 15.40
CA SER A 90 -15.65 1.73 16.71
C SER A 90 -16.06 3.03 17.40
N ASP A 91 -15.39 4.14 17.10
CA ASP A 91 -15.61 5.44 17.76
C ASP A 91 -17.02 5.98 17.51
N GLY A 92 -17.61 5.63 16.34
CA GLY A 92 -18.98 5.95 15.95
C GLY A 92 -20.00 4.82 16.21
N GLY A 93 -19.57 3.68 16.76
CA GLY A 93 -20.44 2.53 17.03
C GLY A 93 -20.62 1.54 15.87
N TYR A 94 -19.65 1.43 14.97
CA TYR A 94 -19.65 0.58 13.77
C TYR A 94 -20.86 0.82 12.84
N ASP A 95 -20.65 1.63 11.80
CA ASP A 95 -21.65 1.85 10.73
C ASP A 95 -21.13 1.34 9.38
N PHE A 96 -21.09 0.02 9.23
CA PHE A 96 -20.66 -0.62 7.98
C PHE A 96 -21.62 -0.37 6.82
N ALA A 97 -22.90 -0.07 7.09
CA ALA A 97 -23.85 0.28 6.06
C ALA A 97 -23.50 1.63 5.41
N THR A 98 -23.20 2.65 6.22
CA THR A 98 -22.73 3.95 5.71
C THR A 98 -21.37 3.82 5.03
N ALA A 99 -20.44 3.02 5.59
CA ALA A 99 -19.16 2.77 4.94
C ALA A 99 -19.33 2.16 3.54
N LYS A 100 -20.21 1.15 3.40
CA LYS A 100 -20.54 0.52 2.12
C LYS A 100 -21.25 1.46 1.16
N ASP A 101 -22.16 2.30 1.66
CA ASP A 101 -22.87 3.30 0.85
C ASP A 101 -21.87 4.29 0.23
N ILE A 102 -20.96 4.85 1.02
CA ILE A 102 -19.92 5.77 0.50
C ILE A 102 -19.02 5.07 -0.52
N TYR A 103 -18.60 3.84 -0.24
CA TYR A 103 -17.76 3.07 -1.18
C TYR A 103 -18.45 2.82 -2.52
N THR A 104 -19.74 2.43 -2.48
CA THR A 104 -20.51 2.02 -3.65
C THR A 104 -21.01 3.22 -4.46
N ASN A 105 -21.53 4.23 -3.76
CA ASN A 105 -22.27 5.34 -4.35
C ASN A 105 -21.47 6.65 -4.39
N GLY A 106 -20.33 6.72 -3.70
CA GLY A 106 -19.51 7.93 -3.59
C GLY A 106 -20.17 9.01 -2.74
N LYS A 107 -19.40 10.04 -2.37
CA LYS A 107 -19.94 11.16 -1.60
C LYS A 107 -19.29 12.50 -1.91
N ASN A 108 -17.99 12.53 -2.20
CA ASN A 108 -17.24 13.78 -2.32
C ASN A 108 -16.78 14.08 -3.77
N ALA A 109 -16.77 13.09 -4.67
CA ALA A 109 -16.29 13.21 -6.05
C ALA A 109 -17.43 13.39 -7.09
N GLU A 110 -18.21 14.47 -7.00
CA GLU A 110 -19.35 14.75 -7.90
C GLU A 110 -18.89 15.15 -9.33
N LYS A 111 -19.43 14.47 -10.34
CA LYS A 111 -19.22 14.75 -11.76
C LYS A 111 -20.20 15.84 -12.24
N SER A 112 -19.97 16.37 -13.43
CA SER A 112 -20.81 17.40 -14.03
C SER A 112 -22.27 16.98 -14.29
N ASP A 113 -22.54 15.67 -14.37
CA ASP A 113 -23.89 15.12 -14.54
C ASP A 113 -24.64 14.86 -13.21
N GLY A 114 -24.02 15.22 -12.07
CA GLY A 114 -24.54 15.00 -10.72
C GLY A 114 -24.37 13.57 -10.20
N SER A 115 -23.76 12.66 -10.97
CA SER A 115 -23.33 11.36 -10.47
C SER A 115 -21.96 11.47 -9.78
N PHE A 116 -21.60 10.49 -8.97
CA PHE A 116 -20.31 10.47 -8.28
C PHE A 116 -19.33 9.51 -8.96
N ARG A 117 -18.03 9.83 -8.89
CA ARG A 117 -17.00 8.78 -8.97
C ARG A 117 -17.02 7.99 -7.67
N THR A 118 -16.77 6.70 -7.76
CA THR A 118 -16.89 5.79 -6.61
C THR A 118 -15.69 4.86 -6.58
N LEU A 119 -15.23 4.52 -5.37
CA LEU A 119 -14.13 3.58 -5.19
C LEU A 119 -14.51 2.18 -5.74
N ALA A 120 -15.77 1.77 -5.55
CA ALA A 120 -16.31 0.54 -6.13
C ALA A 120 -16.27 0.54 -7.66
N GLY A 121 -16.55 1.67 -8.30
CA GLY A 121 -16.54 1.80 -9.76
C GLY A 121 -15.14 1.63 -10.36
N PHE A 122 -14.10 1.99 -9.61
CA PHE A 122 -12.73 1.67 -10.00
C PHE A 122 -12.40 0.20 -9.74
N ALA A 123 -12.89 -0.36 -8.63
CA ALA A 123 -12.51 -1.69 -8.16
C ALA A 123 -13.20 -2.89 -8.72
N SER A 124 -14.40 -2.71 -9.24
CA SER A 124 -15.16 -3.77 -9.90
C SER A 124 -14.99 -3.76 -11.43
N ALA A 125 -14.28 -2.77 -11.97
CA ALA A 125 -14.18 -2.58 -13.41
C ALA A 125 -13.25 -3.60 -14.08
N ASP A 126 -13.69 -4.12 -15.22
CA ASP A 126 -12.90 -5.03 -16.05
C ASP A 126 -11.74 -4.32 -16.77
N GLY A 127 -10.71 -5.08 -17.14
CA GLY A 127 -9.64 -4.61 -18.04
C GLY A 127 -8.66 -3.63 -17.39
N LYS A 128 -8.53 -3.69 -16.06
CA LYS A 128 -7.62 -2.82 -15.31
C LYS A 128 -6.17 -3.32 -15.36
N ASN A 129 -5.24 -2.38 -15.50
CA ASN A 129 -3.81 -2.64 -15.63
C ASN A 129 -3.07 -2.74 -14.28
N HIS A 130 -3.68 -3.32 -13.25
CA HIS A 130 -3.07 -3.44 -11.91
C HIS A 130 -2.62 -4.86 -11.54
N GLY A 131 -2.67 -5.82 -12.46
CA GLY A 131 -2.17 -7.19 -12.25
C GLY A 131 -3.03 -8.09 -11.35
N TYR A 132 -3.73 -7.56 -10.35
CA TYR A 132 -4.55 -8.35 -9.41
C TYR A 132 -5.58 -9.26 -10.07
N ASP A 133 -6.30 -8.79 -11.10
CA ASP A 133 -7.34 -9.61 -11.72
C ASP A 133 -6.76 -10.81 -12.46
N ALA A 134 -5.58 -10.65 -13.07
CA ALA A 134 -4.86 -11.76 -13.69
C ALA A 134 -4.31 -12.72 -12.62
N PHE A 135 -3.78 -12.19 -11.52
CA PHE A 135 -3.24 -12.98 -10.41
C PHE A 135 -4.32 -13.83 -9.74
N TYR A 136 -5.46 -13.24 -9.41
CA TYR A 136 -6.59 -13.95 -8.80
C TYR A 136 -7.46 -14.69 -9.82
N ASN A 137 -7.17 -14.54 -11.12
CA ASN A 137 -8.01 -15.04 -12.20
C ASN A 137 -9.50 -14.66 -12.02
N GLN A 138 -9.72 -13.41 -11.62
CA GLN A 138 -11.03 -12.85 -11.28
C GLN A 138 -11.05 -11.37 -11.62
N SER A 139 -11.95 -10.95 -12.51
CA SER A 139 -12.19 -9.53 -12.76
C SER A 139 -12.79 -8.85 -11.53
N GLY A 140 -12.36 -7.63 -11.22
CA GLY A 140 -12.80 -6.91 -10.03
C GLY A 140 -12.34 -7.57 -8.72
N SER A 141 -11.18 -8.23 -8.73
CA SER A 141 -10.66 -8.95 -7.57
C SER A 141 -10.40 -8.05 -6.37
N ILE A 142 -10.00 -6.79 -6.59
CA ILE A 142 -9.83 -5.79 -5.54
C ILE A 142 -11.17 -5.48 -4.87
N ASP A 143 -12.23 -5.25 -5.64
CA ASP A 143 -13.58 -5.02 -5.10
C ASP A 143 -14.06 -6.21 -4.29
N ALA A 144 -13.85 -7.43 -4.79
CA ALA A 144 -14.27 -8.64 -4.09
C ALA A 144 -13.68 -8.73 -2.66
N HIS A 145 -12.40 -8.39 -2.47
CA HIS A 145 -11.77 -8.37 -1.15
C HIS A 145 -12.34 -7.27 -0.24
N ILE A 146 -12.53 -6.06 -0.77
CA ILE A 146 -13.07 -4.92 -0.01
C ILE A 146 -14.53 -5.20 0.40
N MET A 147 -15.34 -5.70 -0.53
CA MET A 147 -16.74 -6.02 -0.31
C MET A 147 -16.93 -7.21 0.65
N ALA A 148 -16.03 -8.20 0.63
CA ALA A 148 -16.02 -9.27 1.62
C ALA A 148 -15.95 -8.73 3.06
N ALA A 149 -15.08 -7.74 3.32
CA ALA A 149 -15.00 -7.07 4.62
C ALA A 149 -16.27 -6.27 4.96
N MET A 150 -16.77 -5.50 3.99
CA MET A 150 -17.98 -4.69 4.16
C MET A 150 -19.23 -5.53 4.42
N ASP A 151 -19.34 -6.69 3.81
CA ASP A 151 -20.50 -7.59 3.96
C ASP A 151 -20.31 -8.66 5.03
N GLY A 152 -19.09 -8.86 5.54
CA GLY A 152 -18.79 -9.91 6.51
C GLY A 152 -18.92 -11.31 5.89
N THR A 153 -18.40 -11.46 4.67
CA THR A 153 -18.46 -12.70 3.87
C THR A 153 -17.06 -13.11 3.44
N GLY A 154 -16.92 -14.27 2.80
CA GLY A 154 -15.61 -14.79 2.37
C GLY A 154 -14.67 -14.92 3.57
N ASP A 155 -13.44 -14.41 3.45
CA ASP A 155 -12.45 -14.44 4.52
C ASP A 155 -12.93 -13.72 5.80
N PHE A 156 -13.95 -12.86 5.72
CA PHE A 156 -14.50 -12.14 6.86
C PHE A 156 -15.72 -12.83 7.49
N GLU A 157 -16.15 -13.98 6.99
CA GLU A 157 -17.29 -14.71 7.54
C GLU A 157 -17.03 -15.13 8.99
N GLY A 158 -17.96 -14.79 9.89
CA GLY A 158 -17.86 -15.12 11.32
C GLY A 158 -16.83 -14.31 12.11
N THR A 159 -16.14 -13.35 11.48
CA THR A 159 -15.16 -12.48 12.16
C THR A 159 -15.82 -11.39 13.02
N SER A 160 -15.07 -10.82 13.97
CA SER A 160 -15.54 -9.75 14.84
C SER A 160 -15.73 -8.41 14.08
N ASP A 161 -16.56 -7.51 14.59
CA ASP A 161 -16.71 -6.17 14.01
C ASP A 161 -15.37 -5.39 14.02
N THR A 162 -14.50 -5.65 15.00
CA THR A 162 -13.14 -5.09 15.04
C THR A 162 -12.33 -5.56 13.84
N VAL A 163 -12.40 -6.86 13.52
CA VAL A 163 -11.71 -7.44 12.36
C VAL A 163 -12.27 -6.86 11.06
N ARG A 164 -13.59 -6.81 10.92
CA ARG A 164 -14.25 -6.20 9.75
C ARG A 164 -13.87 -4.73 9.56
N TYR A 165 -13.88 -3.94 10.63
CA TYR A 165 -13.43 -2.54 10.59
C TYR A 165 -11.99 -2.42 10.06
N GLN A 166 -11.05 -3.21 10.61
CA GLN A 166 -9.67 -3.18 10.10
C GLN A 166 -9.61 -3.61 8.64
N GLY A 167 -10.32 -4.66 8.24
CA GLY A 167 -10.41 -5.08 6.84
C GLY A 167 -10.87 -3.96 5.92
N ILE A 168 -12.01 -3.33 6.23
CA ILE A 168 -12.57 -2.21 5.47
C ILE A 168 -11.55 -1.06 5.38
N ALA A 169 -10.99 -0.64 6.51
CA ALA A 169 -10.08 0.50 6.55
C ALA A 169 -8.74 0.23 5.85
N LYS A 170 -8.20 -0.98 5.94
CA LYS A 170 -6.88 -1.32 5.38
C LYS A 170 -6.95 -1.77 3.93
N LEU A 171 -7.91 -2.60 3.54
CA LEU A 171 -8.05 -3.04 2.15
C LEU A 171 -8.39 -1.87 1.24
N THR A 172 -9.37 -1.03 1.61
CA THR A 172 -9.76 0.12 0.78
C THR A 172 -8.59 1.08 0.58
N ALA A 173 -7.86 1.40 1.65
CA ALA A 173 -6.75 2.35 1.59
C ALA A 173 -5.49 1.78 0.93
N ASN A 174 -5.15 0.50 1.16
CA ASN A 174 -3.83 -0.03 0.81
C ASN A 174 -3.87 -1.02 -0.35
N MET A 175 -4.89 -1.87 -0.48
CA MET A 175 -5.05 -2.70 -1.68
C MET A 175 -5.76 -1.90 -2.79
N GLY A 176 -6.85 -1.22 -2.44
CA GLY A 176 -7.65 -0.43 -3.37
C GLY A 176 -6.86 0.72 -3.99
N MET A 177 -6.47 1.70 -3.19
CA MET A 177 -5.82 2.90 -3.72
C MET A 177 -4.46 2.60 -4.39
N VAL A 178 -3.65 1.68 -3.84
CA VAL A 178 -2.37 1.29 -4.48
C VAL A 178 -2.62 0.56 -5.79
N GLY A 179 -3.62 -0.33 -5.84
CA GLY A 179 -4.05 -0.97 -7.07
C GLY A 179 -4.40 0.06 -8.15
N TYR A 180 -5.12 1.14 -7.81
CA TYR A 180 -5.42 2.21 -8.78
C TYR A 180 -4.23 3.06 -9.13
N THR A 181 -3.38 3.39 -8.18
CA THR A 181 -2.12 4.06 -8.50
C THR A 181 -1.37 3.27 -9.57
N ILE A 182 -1.15 1.97 -9.38
CA ILE A 182 -0.43 1.14 -10.36
C ILE A 182 -1.22 0.99 -11.68
N HIS A 183 -2.55 0.87 -11.63
CA HIS A 183 -3.39 0.90 -12.84
C HIS A 183 -3.13 2.16 -13.67
N GLU A 184 -3.12 3.32 -13.02
CA GLU A 184 -2.98 4.60 -13.69
C GLU A 184 -1.56 4.82 -14.21
N LEU A 185 -0.52 4.44 -13.46
CA LEU A 185 0.86 4.49 -13.95
C LEU A 185 1.06 3.59 -15.17
N ASN A 186 0.54 2.36 -15.15
CA ASN A 186 0.60 1.45 -16.30
C ASN A 186 -0.21 1.97 -17.50
N SER A 187 -1.32 2.65 -17.25
CA SER A 187 -2.13 3.27 -18.31
C SER A 187 -1.44 4.50 -18.92
N ALA A 188 -0.73 5.29 -18.09
CA ALA A 188 0.12 6.37 -18.56
C ALA A 188 1.24 5.84 -19.47
N ILE A 189 1.95 4.80 -19.05
CA ILE A 189 2.98 4.13 -19.86
C ILE A 189 2.41 3.66 -21.20
N ALA A 190 1.29 2.93 -21.19
CA ALA A 190 0.66 2.43 -22.41
C ALA A 190 0.22 3.56 -23.35
N LYS A 191 -0.28 4.69 -22.82
CA LYS A 191 -0.63 5.88 -23.62
C LYS A 191 0.62 6.57 -24.18
N ALA A 192 1.69 6.68 -23.41
CA ALA A 192 2.94 7.28 -23.86
C ALA A 192 3.59 6.44 -24.97
N ASP A 193 3.62 5.11 -24.82
CA ASP A 193 4.08 4.17 -25.85
C ASP A 193 3.27 4.27 -27.15
N ALA A 194 1.97 4.62 -27.04
CA ALA A 194 1.10 4.91 -28.17
C ALA A 194 1.26 6.35 -28.74
N GLY A 195 2.15 7.16 -28.18
CA GLY A 195 2.41 8.55 -28.59
C GLY A 195 1.36 9.56 -28.09
N ASN A 196 0.52 9.19 -27.13
CA ASN A 196 -0.48 10.09 -26.55
C ASN A 196 0.07 10.77 -25.29
N THR A 197 0.78 11.89 -25.47
CA THR A 197 1.42 12.67 -24.39
C THR A 197 0.68 13.98 -24.08
N ASP A 198 -0.59 14.09 -24.49
CA ASP A 198 -1.42 15.25 -24.16
C ASP A 198 -1.63 15.37 -22.64
N ASN A 199 -1.49 16.56 -22.08
CA ASN A 199 -1.55 16.72 -20.62
C ASN A 199 -2.94 16.39 -20.06
N ASP A 200 -4.01 16.83 -20.73
CA ASP A 200 -5.37 16.77 -20.19
C ASP A 200 -6.07 15.43 -20.40
N SER A 201 -5.61 14.63 -21.37
CA SER A 201 -6.28 13.38 -21.75
C SER A 201 -5.33 12.20 -22.04
N GLY A 202 -4.05 12.50 -22.20
CA GLY A 202 -2.99 11.54 -22.53
C GLY A 202 -2.33 10.93 -21.30
N ALA A 203 -1.07 10.52 -21.47
CA ALA A 203 -0.30 9.86 -20.43
C ALA A 203 -0.08 10.69 -19.15
N PRO A 204 0.28 12.00 -19.23
CA PRO A 204 0.38 12.84 -18.04
C PRO A 204 -0.90 12.88 -17.19
N HIS A 205 -2.09 12.84 -17.81
CA HIS A 205 -3.35 12.81 -17.08
C HIS A 205 -3.49 11.57 -16.19
N ASN A 206 -3.19 10.37 -16.70
CA ASN A 206 -3.24 9.17 -15.87
C ASN A 206 -2.13 9.17 -14.82
N TRP A 207 -0.95 9.72 -15.13
CA TRP A 207 0.10 9.87 -14.14
C TRP A 207 -0.34 10.74 -12.95
N ASP A 208 -1.01 11.87 -13.24
CA ASP A 208 -1.65 12.74 -12.25
C ASP A 208 -2.75 12.02 -11.45
N GLU A 209 -3.61 11.24 -12.10
CA GLU A 209 -4.63 10.43 -11.44
C GLU A 209 -3.99 9.42 -10.46
N GLY A 210 -2.87 8.81 -10.85
CA GLY A 210 -2.07 7.92 -10.01
C GLY A 210 -1.60 8.59 -8.71
N TRP A 211 -1.08 9.82 -8.80
CA TRP A 211 -0.71 10.61 -7.62
C TRP A 211 -1.91 10.96 -6.74
N ALA A 212 -3.04 11.33 -7.36
CA ALA A 212 -4.27 11.63 -6.64
C ALA A 212 -4.79 10.43 -5.83
N PHE A 213 -4.68 9.20 -6.36
CA PHE A 213 -5.00 7.99 -5.61
C PHE A 213 -3.98 7.70 -4.49
N PHE A 214 -2.70 8.00 -4.73
CA PHE A 214 -1.62 7.62 -3.82
C PHE A 214 -1.46 8.56 -2.61
N HIS A 215 -1.48 9.87 -2.86
CA HIS A 215 -1.26 10.92 -1.86
C HIS A 215 -2.57 11.61 -1.48
N GLY A 216 -3.37 12.01 -2.48
CA GLY A 216 -4.57 12.84 -2.30
C GLY A 216 -4.26 14.27 -1.83
N PRO A 217 -5.27 15.07 -1.46
CA PRO A 217 -5.05 16.42 -0.94
C PRO A 217 -4.50 16.40 0.51
N GLU A 218 -3.75 17.44 0.90
CA GLU A 218 -3.10 17.53 2.22
C GLU A 218 -4.09 17.40 3.40
N GLU A 219 -5.32 17.90 3.25
CA GLU A 219 -6.35 17.81 4.28
C GLU A 219 -6.81 16.38 4.59
N ASP A 220 -6.70 15.45 3.63
CA ASP A 220 -7.16 14.06 3.74
C ASP A 220 -6.01 13.04 3.72
N TRP A 221 -4.77 13.52 3.58
CA TRP A 221 -3.52 12.76 3.56
C TRP A 221 -3.44 11.63 4.60
N SER A 222 -3.97 11.81 5.81
CA SER A 222 -3.90 10.80 6.88
C SER A 222 -4.59 9.45 6.58
N CYS A 223 -5.38 9.39 5.51
CA CYS A 223 -6.05 8.19 5.02
C CYS A 223 -5.34 7.53 3.83
N SER A 224 -4.32 8.17 3.26
CA SER A 224 -3.67 7.75 2.01
C SER A 224 -2.69 6.58 2.18
N PRO A 225 -2.40 5.83 1.10
CA PRO A 225 -1.25 4.92 1.03
C PRO A 225 0.07 5.57 1.45
N ALA A 226 0.28 6.82 1.05
CA ALA A 226 1.51 7.53 1.30
C ALA A 226 1.67 7.89 2.80
N TYR A 227 0.58 8.05 3.55
CA TYR A 227 0.65 8.09 5.02
C TYR A 227 1.03 6.74 5.64
N THR A 228 0.68 5.61 5.01
CA THR A 228 1.19 4.29 5.40
C THR A 228 2.71 4.24 5.22
N MET A 229 3.27 4.74 4.11
CA MET A 229 4.72 4.82 3.91
C MET A 229 5.42 5.59 5.02
N LYS A 230 4.89 6.76 5.39
CA LYS A 230 5.40 7.55 6.52
C LYS A 230 5.45 6.72 7.81
N LYS A 231 4.35 6.04 8.13
CA LYS A 231 4.26 5.25 9.36
C LYS A 231 5.22 4.06 9.38
N ARG A 232 5.39 3.37 8.26
CA ARG A 232 6.26 2.19 8.16
C ARG A 232 7.72 2.56 8.23
N ALA A 233 8.10 3.68 7.62
CA ALA A 233 9.45 4.20 7.75
C ALA A 233 9.81 4.51 9.22
N ALA A 234 8.92 5.21 9.94
CA ALA A 234 9.09 5.48 11.37
C ALA A 234 9.17 4.20 12.22
N ASP A 235 8.38 3.17 11.87
CA ASP A 235 8.38 1.87 12.57
C ASP A 235 9.69 1.09 12.38
N TYR A 236 10.40 1.30 11.27
CA TYR A 236 11.59 0.53 10.86
C TYR A 236 12.90 1.32 10.88
N GLY A 237 12.85 2.60 11.25
CA GLY A 237 14.00 3.49 11.26
C GLY A 237 14.53 3.82 9.86
N THR A 238 13.69 3.78 8.83
CA THR A 238 14.07 4.08 7.43
C THR A 238 13.69 5.52 7.04
N GLU A 239 14.07 6.45 7.92
CA GLU A 239 13.84 7.88 7.76
C GLU A 239 15.17 8.65 7.72
N THR A 240 15.22 9.70 6.90
CA THR A 240 16.28 10.72 6.93
C THR A 240 15.67 12.00 7.48
N ASP A 241 16.24 12.52 8.58
CA ASP A 241 15.75 13.73 9.27
C ASP A 241 14.24 13.69 9.62
N GLY A 242 13.73 12.50 9.93
CA GLY A 242 12.31 12.28 10.28
C GLY A 242 11.36 12.24 9.08
N VAL A 243 11.89 12.09 7.86
CA VAL A 243 11.14 11.93 6.62
C VAL A 243 11.37 10.53 6.05
N SER A 244 10.30 9.85 5.65
CA SER A 244 10.36 8.52 5.05
C SER A 244 11.19 8.51 3.77
N ASN A 245 12.20 7.63 3.71
CA ASN A 245 13.06 7.48 2.53
C ASN A 245 12.26 6.96 1.32
N ALA A 246 11.42 5.93 1.53
CA ALA A 246 10.58 5.35 0.49
C ALA A 246 9.54 6.35 -0.06
N LEU A 247 8.91 7.15 0.81
CA LEU A 247 7.98 8.19 0.38
C LEU A 247 8.70 9.28 -0.42
N SER A 248 9.83 9.79 0.07
CA SER A 248 10.61 10.83 -0.63
C SER A 248 11.07 10.34 -2.00
N SER A 249 11.49 9.08 -2.10
CA SER A 249 11.86 8.46 -3.37
C SER A 249 10.66 8.29 -4.31
N THR A 250 9.47 8.05 -3.77
CA THR A 250 8.22 7.97 -4.56
C THR A 250 7.80 9.35 -5.07
N GLU A 251 7.86 10.39 -4.23
CA GLU A 251 7.60 11.78 -4.64
C GLU A 251 8.51 12.22 -5.79
N ALA A 252 9.82 11.97 -5.65
CA ALA A 252 10.79 12.27 -6.70
C ALA A 252 10.48 11.50 -8.00
N ALA A 253 10.20 10.20 -7.89
CA ALA A 253 9.84 9.37 -9.05
C ALA A 253 8.56 9.87 -9.75
N MET A 254 7.57 10.33 -9.00
CA MET A 254 6.35 10.88 -9.58
C MET A 254 6.63 12.18 -10.34
N VAL A 255 7.43 13.09 -9.78
CA VAL A 255 7.84 14.33 -10.47
C VAL A 255 8.66 14.02 -11.74
N ASP A 256 9.68 13.17 -11.62
CA ASP A 256 10.55 12.81 -12.74
C ASP A 256 9.79 12.05 -13.83
N GLY A 257 8.87 11.16 -13.44
CA GLY A 257 8.02 10.41 -14.34
C GLY A 257 7.09 11.31 -15.15
N LEU A 258 6.46 12.31 -14.52
CA LEU A 258 5.63 13.28 -15.22
C LEU A 258 6.45 14.05 -16.28
N ALA A 259 7.64 14.52 -15.89
CA ALA A 259 8.54 15.23 -16.80
C ALA A 259 8.99 14.32 -17.96
N ALA A 260 9.29 13.06 -17.68
CA ALA A 260 9.66 12.07 -18.69
C ALA A 260 8.51 11.78 -19.67
N LEU A 261 7.27 11.67 -19.18
CA LEU A 261 6.08 11.48 -20.02
C LEU A 261 5.87 12.66 -20.97
N GLN A 262 6.02 13.89 -20.48
CA GLN A 262 5.91 15.10 -21.31
C GLN A 262 7.05 15.21 -22.33
N ALA A 263 8.23 14.69 -22.00
CA ALA A 263 9.38 14.63 -22.91
C ALA A 263 9.34 13.44 -23.89
N GLY A 264 8.41 12.48 -23.71
CA GLY A 264 8.41 11.22 -24.45
C GLY A 264 9.63 10.33 -24.15
N ASP A 265 10.22 10.45 -22.96
CA ASP A 265 11.37 9.66 -22.52
C ASP A 265 10.93 8.33 -21.91
N SER A 266 10.93 7.28 -22.75
CA SER A 266 10.54 5.93 -22.33
C SER A 266 11.41 5.30 -21.28
N ALA A 267 12.71 5.62 -21.24
CA ALA A 267 13.55 5.11 -20.16
C ALA A 267 13.20 5.79 -18.83
N GLY A 268 12.95 7.10 -18.88
CA GLY A 268 12.60 7.91 -17.71
C GLY A 268 11.28 7.48 -17.05
N TYR A 269 10.18 7.39 -17.80
CA TYR A 269 8.89 7.06 -17.18
C TYR A 269 8.78 5.61 -16.70
N ASN A 270 9.47 4.67 -17.35
CA ASN A 270 9.50 3.27 -16.88
C ASN A 270 10.32 3.16 -15.58
N ALA A 271 11.49 3.81 -15.52
CA ALA A 271 12.31 3.83 -14.31
C ALA A 271 11.59 4.51 -13.12
N ALA A 272 10.81 5.56 -13.40
CA ALA A 272 9.97 6.19 -12.40
C ALA A 272 8.90 5.23 -11.86
N ALA A 273 8.16 4.55 -12.74
CA ALA A 273 7.14 3.58 -12.32
C ALA A 273 7.73 2.41 -11.52
N ASP A 274 8.86 1.86 -11.96
CA ASP A 274 9.59 0.81 -11.25
C ASP A 274 10.00 1.27 -9.84
N THR A 275 10.43 2.52 -9.70
CA THR A 275 10.78 3.12 -8.40
C THR A 275 9.56 3.22 -7.48
N VAL A 276 8.40 3.63 -7.99
CA VAL A 276 7.15 3.67 -7.22
C VAL A 276 6.77 2.27 -6.73
N VAL A 277 6.79 1.27 -7.62
CA VAL A 277 6.47 -0.12 -7.27
C VAL A 277 7.46 -0.66 -6.23
N LYS A 278 8.77 -0.44 -6.40
CA LYS A 278 9.79 -0.84 -5.42
C LYS A 278 9.49 -0.27 -4.03
N ASN A 279 9.16 1.02 -3.93
CA ASN A 279 8.86 1.66 -2.65
C ASN A 279 7.56 1.16 -2.01
N VAL A 280 6.56 0.82 -2.82
CA VAL A 280 5.34 0.11 -2.39
C VAL A 280 5.70 -1.25 -1.79
N ILE A 281 6.53 -2.06 -2.47
CA ILE A 281 6.99 -3.36 -1.95
C ILE A 281 7.74 -3.20 -0.62
N ILE A 282 8.65 -2.22 -0.49
CA ILE A 282 9.35 -1.92 0.77
C ILE A 282 8.34 -1.66 1.90
N THR A 283 7.42 -0.73 1.68
CA THR A 283 6.47 -0.27 2.71
C THR A 283 5.56 -1.40 3.19
N TYR A 284 5.02 -2.19 2.27
CA TYR A 284 4.09 -3.25 2.63
C TYR A 284 4.80 -4.53 3.09
N SER A 285 6.08 -4.73 2.73
CA SER A 285 6.94 -5.73 3.40
C SER A 285 7.15 -5.36 4.87
N GLN A 286 7.52 -4.12 5.17
CA GLN A 286 7.61 -3.60 6.54
C GLN A 286 6.30 -3.76 7.30
N ALA A 287 5.16 -3.44 6.66
CA ALA A 287 3.85 -3.63 7.27
C ALA A 287 3.57 -5.10 7.59
N THR A 288 3.80 -6.00 6.63
CA THR A 288 3.55 -7.44 6.77
C THR A 288 4.40 -8.04 7.89
N LEU A 289 5.70 -7.74 7.93
CA LEU A 289 6.62 -8.15 8.99
C LEU A 289 6.16 -7.66 10.37
N LYS A 290 5.79 -6.37 10.47
CA LYS A 290 5.30 -5.78 11.71
C LYS A 290 4.09 -6.53 12.23
N TYR A 291 3.08 -6.74 11.40
CA TYR A 291 1.84 -7.34 11.89
C TYR A 291 1.99 -8.83 12.16
N ALA A 292 2.80 -9.57 11.40
CA ALA A 292 3.20 -10.93 11.77
C ALA A 292 3.80 -10.98 13.19
N SER A 293 4.71 -10.07 13.54
CA SER A 293 5.31 -10.04 14.89
C SER A 293 4.35 -9.64 16.01
N LYS A 294 3.22 -9.01 15.68
CA LYS A 294 2.24 -8.52 16.67
C LYS A 294 1.07 -9.47 16.89
N MET A 295 0.82 -10.40 15.97
CA MET A 295 -0.34 -11.32 16.01
C MET A 295 -0.43 -12.17 17.27
N ASP A 296 0.70 -12.48 17.90
CA ASP A 296 0.75 -13.27 19.13
C ASP A 296 0.23 -12.53 20.37
N ASN A 297 -0.27 -11.30 20.20
CA ASN A 297 -0.86 -10.52 21.27
C ASN A 297 -2.20 -11.12 21.74
N ALA A 298 -2.28 -11.45 23.03
CA ALA A 298 -3.46 -12.09 23.62
C ALA A 298 -4.77 -11.28 23.51
N ASP A 299 -4.69 -9.94 23.45
CA ASP A 299 -5.86 -9.06 23.48
C ASP A 299 -6.22 -8.48 22.10
N SER A 300 -5.30 -8.54 21.14
CA SER A 300 -5.43 -7.86 19.84
C SER A 300 -4.90 -8.69 18.67
N GLY A 301 -4.67 -9.98 18.86
CA GLY A 301 -4.15 -10.89 17.83
C GLY A 301 -4.98 -10.88 16.56
N GLU A 302 -6.30 -11.08 16.67
CA GLU A 302 -7.24 -11.03 15.53
C GLU A 302 -7.16 -9.71 14.75
N LYS A 303 -7.03 -8.58 15.48
CA LYS A 303 -6.90 -7.25 14.89
C LYS A 303 -5.58 -7.13 14.12
N TYR A 304 -4.48 -7.63 14.68
CA TYR A 304 -3.19 -7.58 14.01
C TYR A 304 -3.13 -8.55 12.83
N GLN A 305 -3.81 -9.69 12.91
CA GLN A 305 -3.91 -10.66 11.82
C GLN A 305 -4.57 -10.05 10.59
N VAL A 306 -5.71 -9.36 10.75
CA VAL A 306 -6.37 -8.70 9.63
C VAL A 306 -5.62 -7.47 9.10
N GLU A 307 -4.90 -6.75 9.95
CA GLU A 307 -4.00 -5.69 9.47
C GLU A 307 -2.89 -6.33 8.62
N GLY A 308 -2.28 -7.44 9.06
CA GLY A 308 -1.29 -8.21 8.29
C GLY A 308 -1.83 -8.77 6.97
N TYR A 309 -3.02 -9.38 7.01
CA TYR A 309 -3.78 -9.82 5.82
C TYR A 309 -3.88 -8.69 4.80
N ALA A 310 -4.43 -7.54 5.20
CA ALA A 310 -4.68 -6.45 4.26
C ALA A 310 -3.39 -5.84 3.68
N PHE A 311 -2.31 -5.79 4.47
CA PHE A 311 -1.01 -5.32 3.99
C PHE A 311 -0.32 -6.33 3.08
N TRP A 312 -0.46 -7.62 3.33
CA TRP A 312 -0.02 -8.65 2.39
C TRP A 312 -0.81 -8.57 1.07
N LYS A 313 -2.14 -8.47 1.13
CA LYS A 313 -3.00 -8.28 -0.06
C LYS A 313 -2.61 -7.04 -0.89
N ALA A 314 -2.09 -5.99 -0.25
CA ALA A 314 -1.62 -4.79 -0.95
C ALA A 314 -0.38 -4.99 -1.83
N ILE A 315 0.33 -6.12 -1.72
CA ILE A 315 1.48 -6.46 -2.59
C ILE A 315 1.46 -7.88 -3.14
N GLU A 316 0.52 -8.72 -2.73
CA GLU A 316 0.54 -10.15 -3.05
C GLU A 316 0.67 -10.44 -4.54
N ALA A 317 -0.08 -9.76 -5.41
CA ALA A 317 0.00 -9.99 -6.86
C ALA A 317 1.38 -9.69 -7.47
N TYR A 318 2.18 -8.86 -6.80
CA TYR A 318 3.53 -8.47 -7.22
C TYR A 318 4.61 -9.28 -6.51
N ALA A 319 4.37 -9.65 -5.26
CA ALA A 319 5.34 -10.38 -4.43
C ALA A 319 5.25 -11.90 -4.63
N ALA A 320 4.05 -12.46 -4.75
CA ALA A 320 3.85 -13.90 -4.76
C ALA A 320 4.61 -14.66 -5.86
N PRO A 321 4.67 -14.18 -7.13
CA PRO A 321 5.45 -14.83 -8.18
C PRO A 321 6.96 -14.86 -7.93
N HIS A 322 7.42 -14.10 -6.94
CA HIS A 322 8.82 -13.99 -6.54
C HIS A 322 9.07 -14.56 -5.15
N THR A 323 8.08 -15.25 -4.56
CA THR A 323 8.34 -16.09 -3.39
C THR A 323 8.89 -17.42 -3.85
N ASP A 324 9.96 -17.91 -3.23
CA ASP A 324 10.64 -19.12 -3.67
C ASP A 324 9.69 -20.33 -3.74
N ASN A 325 9.86 -21.13 -4.79
CA ASN A 325 9.35 -22.50 -4.82
C ASN A 325 10.11 -23.35 -3.81
N ALA A 326 9.44 -24.36 -3.27
CA ALA A 326 10.01 -25.21 -2.25
C ALA A 326 9.61 -26.67 -2.41
N CYS A 327 10.45 -27.53 -1.87
CA CYS A 327 10.27 -28.98 -1.83
C CYS A 327 10.10 -29.39 -0.38
N TYR A 328 9.02 -30.07 -0.04
CA TYR A 328 8.83 -30.58 1.32
C TYR A 328 9.54 -31.91 1.51
N ASN A 329 10.25 -32.05 2.62
CA ASN A 329 10.92 -33.28 3.00
C ASN A 329 10.01 -34.12 3.91
N MET A 330 9.60 -35.30 3.46
CA MET A 330 8.69 -36.15 4.26
C MET A 330 9.34 -36.79 5.48
N GLU A 331 10.66 -36.88 5.54
CA GLU A 331 11.39 -37.50 6.67
C GLU A 331 11.67 -36.49 7.80
N THR A 332 12.02 -35.25 7.45
CA THR A 332 12.36 -34.20 8.42
C THR A 332 11.25 -33.20 8.64
N HIS A 333 10.23 -33.18 7.77
CA HIS A 333 9.18 -32.16 7.72
C HIS A 333 9.73 -30.74 7.53
N THR A 334 10.89 -30.61 6.89
CA THR A 334 11.53 -29.32 6.56
C THR A 334 11.35 -28.97 5.07
N MET A 335 11.53 -27.69 4.74
CA MET A 335 11.51 -27.20 3.36
C MET A 335 12.92 -27.11 2.77
N GLY A 336 13.06 -27.54 1.51
CA GLY A 336 14.21 -27.25 0.66
C GLY A 336 13.82 -26.20 -0.38
N TRP A 337 14.40 -25.01 -0.28
CA TRP A 337 14.15 -23.90 -1.21
C TRP A 337 14.84 -24.13 -2.55
N ILE A 338 14.14 -23.89 -3.67
CA ILE A 338 14.67 -24.13 -5.02
C ILE A 338 14.56 -22.89 -5.93
N GLY A 339 14.38 -21.70 -5.36
CA GLY A 339 14.22 -20.47 -6.14
C GLY A 339 12.98 -20.54 -7.03
N SER A 340 13.10 -20.05 -8.26
CA SER A 340 12.06 -20.17 -9.29
C SER A 340 12.09 -21.49 -10.07
N SER A 341 12.86 -22.49 -9.62
CA SER A 341 13.02 -23.75 -10.35
C SER A 341 11.71 -24.55 -10.37
N ALA A 342 11.49 -25.31 -11.46
CA ALA A 342 10.34 -26.19 -11.61
C ALA A 342 10.43 -27.41 -10.68
N ALA A 343 9.30 -28.11 -10.48
CA ALA A 343 9.17 -29.27 -9.58
C ALA A 343 10.27 -30.33 -9.74
N ALA A 344 10.78 -30.57 -10.95
CA ALA A 344 11.86 -31.53 -11.20
C ALA A 344 13.16 -31.22 -10.42
N ALA A 345 13.38 -29.96 -10.03
CA ALA A 345 14.51 -29.60 -9.18
C ALA A 345 14.42 -30.25 -7.79
N CYS A 346 13.23 -30.61 -7.30
CA CYS A 346 13.10 -31.32 -6.02
C CYS A 346 13.74 -32.71 -6.03
N ASP A 347 13.87 -33.35 -7.20
CA ASP A 347 14.54 -34.65 -7.34
C ASP A 347 16.08 -34.50 -7.48
N ALA A 348 16.59 -33.26 -7.49
CA ALA A 348 17.99 -32.94 -7.75
C ALA A 348 18.82 -32.61 -6.50
N PHE A 349 18.25 -32.82 -5.31
CA PHE A 349 18.98 -32.75 -4.04
C PHE A 349 19.92 -33.93 -3.90
N VAL A 350 21.20 -33.64 -3.65
CA VAL A 350 22.26 -34.62 -3.46
C VAL A 350 23.01 -34.34 -2.17
N TRP A 351 23.40 -35.40 -1.47
CA TRP A 351 24.22 -35.28 -0.28
C TRP A 351 25.68 -35.08 -0.67
N THR A 352 26.28 -33.98 -0.24
CA THR A 352 27.71 -33.73 -0.43
C THR A 352 28.48 -34.27 0.78
N ASN A 353 29.51 -35.09 0.55
CA ASN A 353 30.36 -35.67 1.61
C ASN A 353 31.66 -34.87 1.81
N GLY A 354 31.58 -33.55 1.93
CA GLY A 354 32.79 -32.74 2.03
C GLY A 354 33.50 -32.83 3.39
N SER A 355 32.85 -33.33 4.45
CA SER A 355 33.50 -33.70 5.71
C SER A 355 34.42 -34.92 5.60
N GLN A 356 34.24 -35.73 4.54
CA GLN A 356 35.10 -36.89 4.24
C GLN A 356 36.29 -36.50 3.35
N SER A 357 36.38 -35.25 2.90
CA SER A 357 37.49 -34.75 2.11
C SER A 357 38.73 -34.51 2.98
N GLN A 358 39.92 -34.77 2.42
CA GLN A 358 41.19 -34.40 3.04
C GLN A 358 41.58 -32.93 2.77
N ASP A 359 40.79 -32.21 1.97
CA ASP A 359 40.96 -30.78 1.71
C ASP A 359 40.38 -29.97 2.88
N GLU A 360 41.22 -29.16 3.52
CA GLU A 360 40.85 -28.28 4.63
C GLU A 360 39.83 -27.19 4.25
N ASN A 361 39.65 -26.94 2.96
CA ASN A 361 38.66 -26.02 2.41
C ASN A 361 37.41 -26.73 1.85
N ALA A 362 37.29 -28.05 2.01
CA ALA A 362 36.12 -28.77 1.55
C ALA A 362 34.85 -28.26 2.24
N THR A 363 33.77 -28.15 1.47
CA THR A 363 32.45 -27.80 2.00
C THR A 363 32.04 -28.79 3.09
N LYS A 364 31.31 -28.35 4.12
CA LYS A 364 30.76 -29.29 5.10
C LYS A 364 29.77 -30.24 4.41
N ASP A 365 29.44 -31.34 5.08
CA ASP A 365 28.36 -32.19 4.58
C ASP A 365 27.06 -31.40 4.55
N THR A 366 26.38 -31.42 3.39
CA THR A 366 25.18 -30.64 3.14
C THR A 366 24.27 -31.37 2.17
N CYS A 367 22.98 -31.04 2.22
CA CYS A 367 22.04 -31.44 1.19
C CYS A 367 21.91 -30.33 0.16
N TYR A 368 22.52 -30.51 -1.01
CA TYR A 368 22.68 -29.49 -2.03
C TYR A 368 21.83 -29.78 -3.25
N ASN A 369 21.11 -28.80 -3.76
CA ASN A 369 20.35 -28.93 -4.99
C ASN A 369 21.22 -28.60 -6.20
N THR A 370 21.36 -29.57 -7.11
CA THR A 370 22.23 -29.40 -8.30
C THR A 370 21.62 -28.56 -9.42
N VAL A 371 20.31 -28.26 -9.36
CA VAL A 371 19.60 -27.43 -10.34
C VAL A 371 19.50 -25.99 -9.86
N SER A 372 18.99 -25.78 -8.64
CA SER A 372 18.82 -24.43 -8.07
C SER A 372 20.08 -23.88 -7.40
N HIS A 373 21.11 -24.70 -7.21
CA HIS A 373 22.34 -24.33 -6.51
C HIS A 373 22.12 -23.86 -5.06
N THR A 374 21.08 -24.38 -4.40
CA THR A 374 20.70 -24.06 -3.01
C THR A 374 21.08 -25.18 -2.04
N VAL A 375 21.20 -24.85 -0.75
CA VAL A 375 21.45 -25.83 0.32
C VAL A 375 20.21 -25.94 1.20
N ALA A 376 19.69 -27.16 1.37
CA ALA A 376 18.59 -27.43 2.28
C ALA A 376 19.07 -27.42 3.74
N MET A 377 18.38 -26.65 4.57
CA MET A 377 18.67 -26.51 6.00
C MET A 377 17.94 -27.59 6.81
N GLY A 378 18.49 -27.96 7.96
CA GLY A 378 17.89 -28.95 8.86
C GLY A 378 17.99 -30.42 8.38
N ILE A 379 18.82 -30.69 7.37
CA ILE A 379 19.09 -32.04 6.86
C ILE A 379 20.41 -32.55 7.42
N ALA A 380 20.39 -33.72 8.06
CA ALA A 380 21.52 -34.23 8.83
C ALA A 380 22.24 -35.43 8.19
N ASN A 381 21.66 -36.07 7.17
CA ASN A 381 22.25 -37.23 6.52
C ASN A 381 21.72 -37.44 5.09
N GLU A 382 22.38 -38.36 4.37
CA GLU A 382 22.07 -38.72 2.98
C GLU A 382 20.64 -39.23 2.79
N THR A 383 20.13 -40.06 3.71
CA THR A 383 18.75 -40.58 3.64
C THR A 383 17.73 -39.45 3.68
N GLN A 384 17.90 -38.50 4.61
CA GLN A 384 17.03 -37.33 4.68
C GLN A 384 17.16 -36.46 3.43
N CYS A 385 18.37 -36.30 2.88
CA CYS A 385 18.56 -35.54 1.65
C CYS A 385 17.86 -36.18 0.45
N GLY A 386 17.90 -37.51 0.34
CA GLY A 386 17.21 -38.26 -0.71
C GLY A 386 15.68 -38.32 -0.57
N ALA A 387 15.11 -37.75 0.49
CA ALA A 387 13.66 -37.73 0.72
C ALA A 387 12.94 -36.54 0.06
N PHE A 388 13.66 -35.59 -0.52
CA PHE A 388 13.04 -34.58 -1.38
C PHE A 388 12.57 -35.23 -2.69
N SER A 389 11.39 -34.80 -3.15
CA SER A 389 10.82 -35.29 -4.41
C SER A 389 9.92 -34.26 -5.05
N SER A 390 9.86 -34.25 -6.38
CA SER A 390 8.92 -33.45 -7.17
C SER A 390 7.45 -33.71 -6.83
N MET A 391 7.14 -34.85 -6.19
CA MET A 391 5.80 -35.13 -5.65
C MET A 391 5.35 -34.19 -4.53
N TYR A 392 6.30 -33.58 -3.81
CA TYR A 392 6.05 -32.69 -2.68
C TYR A 392 6.53 -31.27 -2.97
N PHE A 393 6.33 -30.84 -4.21
CA PHE A 393 6.63 -29.50 -4.69
C PHE A 393 5.54 -28.51 -4.32
N TYR A 394 5.95 -27.31 -3.93
CA TYR A 394 5.11 -26.16 -3.65
C TYR A 394 5.59 -24.98 -4.49
N GLU A 395 4.72 -24.51 -5.38
CA GLU A 395 4.92 -23.26 -6.11
C GLU A 395 4.64 -22.07 -5.19
N ASN A 396 5.49 -21.03 -5.24
CA ASN A 396 5.32 -19.79 -4.47
C ASN A 396 5.03 -20.08 -2.99
N TYR A 397 5.84 -20.94 -2.36
CA TYR A 397 5.57 -21.46 -1.02
C TYR A 397 5.48 -20.34 0.02
N GLY A 398 6.30 -19.29 -0.13
CA GLY A 398 6.25 -18.12 0.74
C GLY A 398 4.89 -17.43 0.72
N ALA A 399 4.30 -17.24 -0.47
CA ALA A 399 2.97 -16.63 -0.60
C ALA A 399 1.87 -17.48 0.03
N THR A 400 1.91 -18.80 -0.20
CA THR A 400 0.95 -19.74 0.40
C THR A 400 1.07 -19.73 1.93
N SER A 401 2.30 -19.73 2.45
CA SER A 401 2.55 -19.66 3.89
C SER A 401 2.07 -18.33 4.48
N MET A 402 2.26 -17.22 3.76
CA MET A 402 1.80 -15.91 4.19
C MET A 402 0.27 -15.81 4.24
N ASN A 403 -0.42 -16.39 3.25
CA ASN A 403 -1.88 -16.52 3.28
C ASN A 403 -2.37 -17.39 4.45
N ASN A 404 -1.66 -18.48 4.76
CA ASN A 404 -2.02 -19.35 5.88
C ASN A 404 -1.87 -18.66 7.24
N ILE A 405 -0.79 -17.90 7.46
CA ILE A 405 -0.63 -17.20 8.74
C ILE A 405 -1.69 -16.11 8.91
N PHE A 406 -2.06 -15.42 7.83
CA PHE A 406 -3.04 -14.34 7.87
C PHE A 406 -4.47 -14.81 7.60
N ASP A 407 -4.73 -16.12 7.66
CA ASP A 407 -6.07 -16.69 7.49
C ASP A 407 -6.98 -16.23 8.64
N LEU A 408 -7.95 -15.38 8.29
CA LEU A 408 -8.88 -14.77 9.25
C LEU A 408 -9.87 -15.78 9.84
N SER A 409 -10.01 -16.96 9.24
CA SER A 409 -10.82 -18.05 9.77
C SER A 409 -10.09 -18.85 10.86
N ASP A 410 -8.77 -18.69 10.98
CA ASP A 410 -7.93 -19.34 11.97
C ASP A 410 -7.21 -18.35 12.88
N ALA A 411 -7.90 -17.95 13.96
CA ALA A 411 -7.34 -17.10 15.00
C ALA A 411 -6.27 -17.79 15.86
N SER A 412 -5.94 -19.08 15.63
CA SER A 412 -4.90 -19.78 16.38
C SER A 412 -3.50 -19.57 15.81
N GLN A 413 -3.38 -18.94 14.63
CA GLN A 413 -2.10 -18.64 14.00
C GLN A 413 -1.26 -17.68 14.85
N LEU A 414 0.00 -18.05 15.06
CA LEU A 414 0.99 -17.25 15.78
C LEU A 414 2.07 -16.82 14.81
N GLY A 415 2.07 -15.54 14.44
CA GLY A 415 2.99 -15.00 13.44
C GLY A 415 4.46 -15.10 13.85
N THR A 416 4.78 -15.05 15.15
CA THR A 416 6.19 -15.22 15.60
C THR A 416 6.71 -16.65 15.51
N SER A 417 5.83 -17.63 15.23
CA SER A 417 6.23 -19.01 14.97
C SER A 417 6.86 -19.20 13.59
N TYR A 418 6.83 -18.17 12.73
CA TYR A 418 7.28 -18.22 11.35
C TYR A 418 8.32 -17.14 11.06
N ASP A 419 9.28 -17.47 10.18
CA ASP A 419 10.21 -16.48 9.65
C ASP A 419 9.67 -15.88 8.35
N VAL A 420 8.82 -14.85 8.49
CA VAL A 420 8.24 -14.12 7.36
C VAL A 420 9.32 -13.42 6.52
N THR A 421 10.45 -13.05 7.12
CA THR A 421 11.60 -12.44 6.41
C THR A 421 12.13 -13.41 5.36
N ALA A 422 12.27 -14.69 5.68
CA ALA A 422 12.73 -15.70 4.73
C ALA A 422 11.82 -15.83 3.51
N TRP A 423 10.52 -15.56 3.64
CA TRP A 423 9.57 -15.62 2.52
C TRP A 423 9.59 -14.37 1.65
N LEU A 424 9.94 -13.21 2.23
CA LEU A 424 10.02 -11.93 1.52
C LEU A 424 11.40 -11.66 0.92
N GLN A 425 12.47 -12.29 1.42
CA GLN A 425 13.83 -12.06 0.91
C GLN A 425 13.96 -12.27 -0.61
N PRO A 426 13.42 -13.33 -1.23
CA PRO A 426 13.52 -13.50 -2.67
C PRO A 426 12.75 -12.43 -3.47
N VAL A 427 11.67 -11.90 -2.88
CA VAL A 427 10.93 -10.75 -3.42
C VAL A 427 11.81 -9.50 -3.39
N TRP A 428 12.51 -9.27 -2.27
CA TRP A 428 13.41 -8.13 -2.15
C TRP A 428 14.56 -8.22 -3.14
N ASP A 429 15.15 -9.40 -3.32
CA ASP A 429 16.21 -9.63 -4.30
C ASP A 429 15.72 -9.34 -5.73
N HIS A 430 14.48 -9.72 -6.08
CA HIS A 430 13.87 -9.43 -7.38
C HIS A 430 13.77 -7.92 -7.64
N TYR A 431 13.30 -7.14 -6.67
CA TYR A 431 13.15 -5.69 -6.79
C TYR A 431 14.43 -4.89 -6.47
N GLY A 432 15.55 -5.57 -6.23
CA GLY A 432 16.80 -4.93 -5.82
C GLY A 432 16.68 -4.12 -4.53
N ILE A 433 15.85 -4.61 -3.60
CA ILE A 433 15.62 -4.06 -2.27
C ILE A 433 16.65 -4.68 -1.32
N THR A 434 17.30 -3.84 -0.52
CA THR A 434 18.33 -4.26 0.44
C THR A 434 17.78 -4.33 1.86
N ALA A 435 18.54 -4.94 2.77
CA ALA A 435 18.21 -4.91 4.20
C ALA A 435 18.18 -3.47 4.78
N GLU A 436 18.95 -2.54 4.21
CA GLU A 436 18.93 -1.12 4.60
C GLU A 436 17.62 -0.44 4.19
N ASP A 437 17.12 -0.75 2.99
CA ASP A 437 15.82 -0.25 2.51
C ASP A 437 14.65 -0.73 3.40
N ILE A 438 14.71 -1.97 3.88
CA ILE A 438 13.70 -2.53 4.78
C ILE A 438 13.86 -2.01 6.21
N GLY A 439 15.09 -1.89 6.71
CA GLY A 439 15.38 -1.47 8.09
C GLY A 439 15.12 -2.57 9.12
N THR A 440 14.93 -2.17 10.38
CA THR A 440 14.68 -3.09 11.49
C THR A 440 13.51 -2.58 12.32
N TYR A 441 12.52 -3.45 12.55
CA TYR A 441 11.37 -3.10 13.37
C TYR A 441 11.80 -2.76 14.80
N ALA A 442 11.48 -1.54 15.26
CA ALA A 442 11.91 -0.98 16.55
C ALA A 442 10.98 -1.31 17.73
#